data_AF-A0A1F3E7F1-F1
#
_entry.id   AF-A0A1F3E7F1-F1
#
_cell.length_a   1.000
_cell.length_b   1.000
_cell.length_c   1.000
_cell.angle_alpha   90.00
_cell.angle_beta   90.00
_cell.angle_gamma   90.00
#
_symmetry.space_group_name_H-M   'P 1'
#
loop_
_entity.id
_entity.type
_entity.pdbx_description
1 polymer ?
#
loop_
_entity_poly.entity_id
_entity_poly.type
_entity_poly.pdbx_seq_one_letter_code
_entity_poly.pdbx_strand_id
1 'polypeptide(L)'
;MPTDILLFIVFGFLLIVGLFSGFFEKVTGIKIHTHSAFNRPSNAYLNQKEREDYERIMKELSKIDPEIVSQARKNVESSIYANTIQNVLLEAQKLKRIKEQGTYEERIKRSFKLVVNKIQTDKISNQDLERLEKLFKLKEAGVISEAEYNKEKDKIIK
;
A
#
# COMPACT_ATOMS: atom_id res chain seq x y z
N MET A 1 37.81 62.55 8.55
CA MET A 1 36.75 62.57 9.58
C MET A 1 35.34 62.34 8.99
N PRO A 2 35.04 61.23 8.29
CA PRO A 2 33.65 60.84 7.97
C PRO A 2 33.12 59.62 8.76
N THR A 3 33.98 58.92 9.49
CA THR A 3 33.65 57.67 10.21
C THR A 3 32.77 57.90 11.44
N ASP A 4 32.95 59.02 12.15
CA ASP A 4 32.21 59.32 13.38
C ASP A 4 30.75 59.69 13.09
N ILE A 5 30.49 60.36 11.96
CA ILE A 5 29.15 60.71 11.48
C ILE A 5 28.40 59.44 11.05
N LEU A 6 29.08 58.52 10.36
CA LEU A 6 28.50 57.23 9.97
C LEU A 6 28.13 56.40 11.21
N LEU A 7 28.99 56.38 12.23
CA LEU A 7 28.73 55.71 13.50
C LEU A 7 27.52 56.31 14.22
N PHE A 8 27.39 57.63 14.27
CA PHE A 8 26.21 58.31 14.84
C PHE A 8 24.92 57.98 14.10
N ILE A 9 24.95 57.91 12.76
CA ILE A 9 23.78 57.55 11.95
C ILE A 9 23.37 56.09 12.20
N VAL A 10 24.35 55.16 12.23
CA VAL A 10 24.08 53.74 12.50
C VAL A 10 23.54 53.55 13.92
N PHE A 11 24.10 54.24 14.90
CA PHE A 11 23.64 54.17 16.29
C PHE A 11 22.24 54.78 16.46
N GLY A 12 21.97 55.90 15.81
CA GLY A 12 20.65 56.52 15.77
C GLY A 12 19.61 55.62 15.11
N PHE A 13 19.96 54.96 14.01
CA PHE A 13 19.08 54.02 13.32
C PHE A 13 18.77 52.79 14.20
N LEU A 14 19.76 52.21 14.87
CA LEU A 14 19.56 51.09 15.80
C LEU A 14 18.66 51.46 16.98
N LEU A 15 18.79 52.67 17.52
CA LEU A 15 17.92 53.18 18.58
C LEU A 15 16.47 53.33 18.12
N ILE A 16 16.26 53.88 16.92
CA ILE A 16 14.91 54.03 16.34
C ILE A 16 14.29 52.66 16.10
N VAL A 17 15.03 51.71 15.50
CA VAL A 17 14.53 50.35 15.26
C VAL A 17 14.17 49.64 16.57
N GLY A 18 14.98 49.78 17.62
CA GLY A 18 14.72 49.20 18.93
C GLY A 18 13.46 49.77 19.62
N LEU A 19 13.27 51.09 19.52
CA LEU A 19 12.06 51.75 20.03
C LEU A 19 10.81 51.32 19.25
N PHE A 20 10.92 51.20 17.92
CA PHE A 20 9.82 50.72 17.09
C PHE A 20 9.45 49.27 17.40
N SER A 21 10.41 48.36 17.61
CA SER A 21 10.09 46.97 17.95
C SER A 21 9.33 46.84 19.27
N GLY A 22 9.71 47.60 20.31
CA GLY A 22 9.02 47.58 21.60
C GLY A 22 7.63 48.21 21.55
N PHE A 23 7.45 49.25 20.73
CA PHE A 23 6.13 49.88 20.54
C PHE A 23 5.19 49.00 19.71
N PHE A 24 5.69 48.31 18.68
CA PHE A 24 4.89 47.41 17.85
C PHE A 24 4.35 46.21 18.63
N GLU A 25 5.17 45.59 19.48
CA GLU A 25 4.73 44.49 20.36
C GLU A 25 3.60 44.93 21.30
N LYS A 26 3.70 46.16 21.85
CA LYS A 26 2.74 46.68 22.81
C LYS A 26 1.41 47.09 22.17
N VAL A 27 1.42 47.59 20.93
CA VAL A 27 0.22 48.04 20.21
C VAL A 27 -0.50 46.90 19.50
N THR A 28 0.23 45.95 18.92
CA THR A 28 -0.38 44.88 18.10
C THR A 28 -0.63 43.58 18.88
N GLY A 29 -0.01 43.41 20.06
CA GLY A 29 -0.10 42.17 20.84
C GLY A 29 0.56 40.96 20.19
N ILE A 30 1.19 41.14 19.02
CA ILE A 30 1.89 40.10 18.28
C ILE A 30 3.32 40.07 18.80
N LYS A 31 3.62 39.08 19.65
CA LYS A 31 5.00 38.72 19.99
C LYS A 31 5.68 38.23 18.73
N ILE A 32 6.61 39.02 18.18
CA ILE A 32 7.47 38.55 17.11
C ILE A 32 8.46 37.60 17.77
N HIS A 33 8.10 36.33 17.84
CA HIS A 33 9.04 35.27 18.17
C HIS A 33 10.09 35.24 17.07
N THR A 34 11.23 35.89 17.31
CA THR A 34 12.48 35.55 16.62
C THR A 34 12.73 34.09 16.90
N HIS A 35 12.37 33.22 15.94
CA HIS A 35 12.72 31.81 15.96
C HIS A 35 14.25 31.73 15.96
N SER A 36 14.83 31.66 17.15
CA SER A 36 16.17 31.15 17.36
C SER A 36 16.23 29.78 16.70
N ALA A 37 17.02 29.69 15.63
CA ALA A 37 17.29 28.49 14.85
C ALA A 37 18.18 27.49 15.63
N PHE A 38 17.84 27.23 16.89
CA PHE A 38 18.55 26.32 17.77
C PHE A 38 17.51 25.48 18.53
N ASN A 39 17.54 24.17 18.26
CA ASN A 39 16.70 23.08 18.78
C ASN A 39 15.56 22.61 17.88
N ARG A 40 15.91 21.91 16.80
CA ARG A 40 15.09 20.79 16.28
C ARG A 40 15.87 19.47 16.39
N PRO A 41 15.95 18.84 17.58
CA PRO A 41 16.34 17.43 17.68
C PRO A 41 15.33 16.48 16.99
N SER A 42 14.15 16.98 16.55
CA SER A 42 13.14 16.19 15.86
C SER A 42 13.59 15.63 14.51
N ASN A 43 14.48 16.32 13.80
CA ASN A 43 14.87 15.89 12.44
C ASN A 43 15.83 14.72 12.47
N ALA A 44 16.71 14.59 13.47
CA ALA A 44 17.63 13.46 13.55
C ALA A 44 16.90 12.14 13.82
N TYR A 45 15.93 12.13 14.74
CA TYR A 45 15.11 10.95 15.03
C TYR A 45 14.14 10.60 13.89
N LEU A 46 13.54 11.60 13.22
CA LEU A 46 12.72 11.37 12.02
C LEU A 46 13.58 10.77 10.89
N ASN A 47 14.77 11.32 10.64
CA ASN A 47 15.71 10.80 9.65
C ASN A 47 16.20 9.39 9.99
N GLN A 48 16.35 9.05 11.27
CA GLN A 48 16.75 7.71 11.69
C GLN A 48 15.62 6.69 11.46
N LYS A 49 14.39 7.03 11.85
CA LYS A 49 13.22 6.17 11.62
C LYS A 49 12.97 5.94 10.13
N GLU A 50 13.08 6.99 9.31
CA GLU A 50 12.96 6.89 7.85
C GLU A 50 14.05 6.00 7.24
N ARG A 51 15.29 6.06 7.76
CA ARG A 51 16.38 5.15 7.34
C ARG A 51 16.09 3.70 7.72
N GLU A 52 15.65 3.45 8.95
CA GLU A 52 15.29 2.11 9.41
C GLU A 52 14.11 1.52 8.60
N ASP A 53 13.10 2.34 8.29
CA ASP A 53 11.98 1.95 7.44
C ASP A 53 12.42 1.69 5.99
N TYR A 54 13.32 2.52 5.44
CA TYR A 54 13.92 2.31 4.12
C TYR A 54 14.69 0.99 4.04
N GLU A 55 15.57 0.73 5.02
CA GLU A 55 16.35 -0.51 5.09
C GLU A 55 15.43 -1.73 5.21
N ARG A 56 14.37 -1.63 6.02
CA ARG A 56 13.37 -2.69 6.16
C ARG A 56 12.69 -2.98 4.83
N ILE A 57 12.19 -1.96 4.13
CA ILE A 57 11.49 -2.14 2.85
C ILE A 57 12.43 -2.67 1.78
N MET A 58 13.68 -2.21 1.73
CA MET A 58 14.68 -2.75 0.80
C MET A 58 14.99 -4.22 1.07
N LYS A 59 15.06 -4.62 2.34
CA LYS A 59 15.22 -6.03 2.72
C LYS A 59 13.99 -6.89 2.39
N GLU A 60 12.79 -6.30 2.33
CA GLU A 60 11.61 -7.00 1.84
C GLU A 60 11.60 -7.13 0.32
N LEU A 61 11.96 -6.07 -0.40
CA LEU A 61 12.10 -6.08 -1.85
C LEU A 61 13.17 -7.08 -2.32
N SER A 62 14.28 -7.20 -1.58
CA SER A 62 15.35 -8.17 -1.91
C SER A 62 14.93 -9.63 -1.77
N LYS A 63 13.80 -9.91 -1.11
CA LYS A 63 13.21 -11.26 -1.01
C LYS A 63 12.24 -11.56 -2.16
N ILE A 64 11.93 -10.58 -2.99
CA ILE A 64 11.04 -10.71 -4.16
C ILE A 64 11.92 -10.87 -5.41
N ASP A 65 11.44 -11.66 -6.36
CA ASP A 65 12.07 -11.85 -7.67
C ASP A 65 12.40 -10.48 -8.32
N PRO A 66 13.67 -10.22 -8.70
CA PRO A 66 14.10 -8.93 -9.23
C PRO A 66 13.35 -8.51 -10.50
N GLU A 67 12.85 -9.46 -11.30
CA GLU A 67 12.05 -9.14 -12.48
C GLU A 67 10.69 -8.53 -12.10
N ILE A 68 10.07 -9.06 -11.04
CA ILE A 68 8.80 -8.54 -10.50
C ILE A 68 9.00 -7.13 -9.91
N VAL A 69 10.12 -6.92 -9.21
CA VAL A 69 10.46 -5.61 -8.63
C VAL A 69 10.69 -4.56 -9.72
N SER A 70 11.38 -4.95 -10.81
CA SER A 70 11.59 -4.09 -11.98
C SER A 70 10.27 -3.67 -12.62
N GLN A 71 9.33 -4.62 -12.78
CA GLN A 71 8.02 -4.34 -13.35
C GLN A 71 7.13 -3.50 -12.42
N ALA A 72 7.20 -3.75 -11.10
CA ALA A 72 6.54 -2.93 -10.09
C ALA A 72 7.01 -1.47 -10.14
N ARG A 73 8.32 -1.25 -10.32
CA ARG A 73 8.89 0.11 -10.44
C ARG A 73 8.33 0.86 -11.64
N LYS A 74 8.26 0.21 -12.81
CA LYS A 74 7.67 0.78 -14.03
C LYS A 74 6.19 1.10 -13.84
N ASN A 75 5.42 0.22 -13.19
CA ASN A 75 4.00 0.44 -12.92
C ASN A 75 3.79 1.65 -12.00
N VAL A 76 4.61 1.78 -10.94
CA VAL A 76 4.53 2.92 -10.01
C VAL A 76 4.95 4.22 -10.70
N GLU A 77 6.00 4.21 -11.52
CA GLU A 77 6.44 5.35 -12.34
C GLU A 77 5.37 5.84 -13.31
N SER A 78 4.54 4.93 -13.84
CA SER A 78 3.41 5.26 -14.72
C SER A 78 2.15 5.73 -13.98
N SER A 79 2.12 5.64 -12.65
CA SER A 79 0.95 5.97 -11.84
C SER A 79 0.98 7.42 -11.33
N ILE A 80 -0.17 7.94 -10.92
CA ILE A 80 -0.30 9.30 -10.34
C ILE A 80 0.38 9.39 -8.95
N TYR A 81 0.75 8.25 -8.35
CA TYR A 81 1.35 8.21 -7.02
C TYR A 81 2.84 8.60 -7.06
N ALA A 82 3.31 9.25 -6.00
CA ALA A 82 4.74 9.51 -5.81
C ALA A 82 5.53 8.20 -5.88
N ASN A 83 6.66 8.22 -6.61
CA ASN A 83 7.57 7.08 -6.73
C ASN A 83 8.31 6.85 -5.41
N THR A 84 7.63 6.25 -4.45
CA THR A 84 8.17 5.87 -3.16
C THR A 84 8.48 4.37 -3.15
N ILE A 85 9.52 4.00 -2.44
CA ILE A 85 9.95 2.60 -2.28
C ILE A 85 8.85 1.73 -1.64
N GLN A 86 8.00 2.34 -0.80
CA GLN A 86 6.83 1.66 -0.23
C GLN A 86 5.79 1.31 -1.30
N ASN A 87 5.52 2.21 -2.26
CA ASN A 87 4.63 1.92 -3.38
C ASN A 87 5.19 0.83 -4.29
N VAL A 88 6.51 0.83 -4.51
CA VAL A 88 7.20 -0.24 -5.25
C VAL A 88 7.04 -1.59 -4.56
N LEU A 89 7.16 -1.65 -3.22
CA LEU A 89 6.93 -2.87 -2.45
C LEU A 89 5.48 -3.38 -2.58
N LEU A 90 4.49 -2.49 -2.45
CA LEU A 90 3.08 -2.86 -2.57
C LEU A 90 2.75 -3.43 -3.95
N GLU A 91 3.24 -2.79 -5.00
CA GLU A 91 3.01 -3.26 -6.37
C GLU A 91 3.77 -4.56 -6.66
N ALA A 92 4.99 -4.71 -6.14
CA ALA A 92 5.76 -5.96 -6.25
C ALA A 92 5.05 -7.13 -5.54
N GLN A 93 4.47 -6.91 -4.36
CA GLN A 93 3.68 -7.92 -3.65
C GLN A 93 2.41 -8.30 -4.42
N LYS A 94 1.75 -7.33 -5.07
CA LYS A 94 0.58 -7.58 -5.92
C LYS A 94 0.95 -8.41 -7.14
N LEU A 95 2.01 -8.05 -7.86
CA LEU A 95 2.50 -8.81 -9.01
C LEU A 95 2.97 -10.21 -8.61
N LYS A 96 3.63 -10.35 -7.46
CA LYS A 96 3.99 -11.64 -6.88
C LYS A 96 2.76 -12.52 -6.64
N ARG A 97 1.69 -11.98 -6.04
CA ARG A 97 0.42 -12.70 -5.85
C ARG A 97 -0.22 -13.10 -7.18
N ILE A 98 -0.17 -12.24 -8.20
CA ILE A 98 -0.70 -12.55 -9.53
C ILE A 98 0.10 -13.71 -10.18
N LYS A 99 1.44 -13.69 -10.06
CA LYS A 99 2.32 -14.75 -10.55
C LYS A 99 2.10 -16.07 -9.79
N GLU A 100 1.96 -16.03 -8.47
CA GLU A 100 1.77 -17.20 -7.61
C GLU A 100 0.37 -17.82 -7.72
N GLN A 101 -0.66 -16.99 -7.88
CA GLN A 101 -2.04 -17.47 -8.01
C GLN A 101 -2.32 -18.13 -9.37
N GLY A 102 -1.42 -17.97 -10.34
CA GLY A 102 -1.62 -18.41 -11.71
C GLY A 102 -2.75 -17.65 -12.41
N THR A 103 -2.79 -17.74 -13.73
CA THR A 103 -3.91 -17.17 -14.49
C THR A 103 -5.24 -17.80 -14.03
N TYR A 104 -6.35 -17.08 -14.21
CA TYR A 104 -7.69 -17.62 -13.92
C TYR A 104 -7.89 -19.02 -14.55
N GLU A 105 -7.34 -19.21 -15.74
CA GLU A 105 -7.34 -20.45 -16.48
C GLU A 105 -6.56 -21.59 -15.78
N GLU A 106 -5.41 -21.31 -15.18
CA GLU A 106 -4.64 -22.30 -14.41
C GLU A 106 -5.35 -22.71 -13.12
N ARG A 107 -6.05 -21.78 -12.46
CA ARG A 107 -6.90 -22.09 -11.30
C ARG A 107 -8.06 -23.00 -11.68
N ILE A 108 -8.73 -22.72 -12.79
CA ILE A 108 -9.78 -23.61 -13.33
C ILE A 108 -9.19 -24.97 -13.68
N LYS A 109 -8.04 -25.05 -14.36
CA LYS A 109 -7.39 -26.32 -14.70
C LYS A 109 -7.05 -27.15 -13.46
N ARG A 110 -6.55 -26.53 -12.37
CA ARG A 110 -6.30 -27.25 -11.10
C ARG A 110 -7.60 -27.73 -10.46
N SER A 111 -8.64 -26.90 -10.40
CA SER A 111 -9.94 -27.28 -9.85
C SER A 111 -10.59 -28.41 -10.66
N PHE A 112 -10.54 -28.33 -11.99
CA PHE A 112 -11.02 -29.37 -12.89
C PHE A 112 -10.25 -30.68 -12.69
N LYS A 113 -8.91 -30.62 -12.62
CA LYS A 113 -8.08 -31.80 -12.38
C LYS A 113 -8.34 -32.44 -11.02
N LEU A 114 -8.64 -31.65 -9.99
CA LEU A 114 -9.06 -32.15 -8.67
C LEU A 114 -10.44 -32.84 -8.72
N VAL A 115 -11.39 -32.29 -9.47
CA VAL A 115 -12.72 -32.90 -9.67
C VAL A 115 -12.60 -34.19 -10.46
N VAL A 116 -11.84 -34.21 -11.56
CA VAL A 116 -11.57 -35.41 -12.36
C VAL A 116 -10.87 -36.48 -11.53
N ASN A 117 -9.84 -36.12 -10.76
CA ASN A 117 -9.19 -37.05 -9.86
C ASN A 117 -10.17 -37.59 -8.81
N LYS A 118 -11.03 -36.76 -8.22
CA LYS A 118 -12.06 -37.26 -7.29
C LYS A 118 -13.01 -38.24 -7.97
N ILE A 119 -13.49 -37.95 -9.17
CA ILE A 119 -14.37 -38.83 -9.94
C ILE A 119 -13.67 -40.15 -10.32
N GLN A 120 -12.35 -40.13 -10.54
CA GLN A 120 -11.57 -41.32 -10.88
C GLN A 120 -11.12 -42.13 -9.65
N THR A 121 -10.91 -41.49 -8.51
CA THR A 121 -10.36 -42.12 -7.29
C THR A 121 -11.46 -42.60 -6.37
N ASP A 122 -12.57 -41.85 -6.26
CA ASP A 122 -13.78 -42.30 -5.60
C ASP A 122 -14.57 -43.11 -6.63
N LYS A 123 -14.98 -44.34 -6.30
CA LYS A 123 -15.74 -45.24 -7.19
C LYS A 123 -17.17 -44.72 -7.44
N ILE A 124 -17.32 -43.49 -7.91
CA ILE A 124 -18.60 -42.92 -8.32
C ILE A 124 -19.06 -43.74 -9.52
N SER A 125 -20.16 -44.46 -9.36
CA SER A 125 -20.69 -45.29 -10.44
C SER A 125 -21.19 -44.39 -11.57
N ASN A 126 -21.24 -44.89 -12.81
CA ASN A 126 -21.85 -44.16 -13.93
C ASN A 126 -23.30 -43.73 -13.62
N GLN A 127 -24.00 -44.51 -12.79
CA GLN A 127 -25.35 -44.21 -12.35
C GLN A 127 -25.43 -43.00 -11.40
N ASP A 128 -24.40 -42.80 -10.57
CA ASP A 128 -24.30 -41.64 -9.68
C ASP A 128 -23.93 -40.37 -10.45
N LEU A 129 -23.10 -40.48 -11.49
CA LEU A 129 -22.81 -39.37 -12.42
C LEU A 129 -24.08 -38.90 -13.14
N GLU A 130 -24.89 -39.82 -13.66
CA GLU A 130 -26.18 -39.47 -14.28
C GLU A 130 -27.15 -38.79 -13.31
N ARG A 131 -27.16 -39.24 -12.04
CA ARG A 131 -27.98 -38.64 -10.98
C ARG A 131 -27.53 -37.22 -10.66
N LEU A 132 -26.22 -36.97 -10.58
CA LEU A 132 -25.64 -35.65 -10.37
C LEU A 132 -25.93 -34.70 -11.55
N GLU A 133 -25.87 -35.20 -12.78
CA GLU A 133 -26.20 -34.41 -13.98
C GLU A 133 -27.67 -33.98 -13.97
N LYS A 134 -28.60 -34.91 -13.68
CA LYS A 134 -30.03 -34.59 -13.54
C LYS A 134 -30.29 -33.57 -12.43
N LEU A 135 -29.63 -33.74 -11.28
CA LEU A 135 -29.74 -32.82 -10.15
C LEU A 135 -29.23 -31.41 -10.50
N PHE A 136 -28.14 -31.31 -11.26
CA PHE A 136 -27.62 -30.03 -11.75
C PHE A 136 -28.59 -29.33 -12.71
N LYS A 137 -29.18 -30.08 -13.65
CA LYS A 137 -30.20 -29.55 -14.58
C LYS A 137 -31.43 -29.01 -13.84
N LEU A 138 -31.85 -29.67 -12.76
CA LEU A 138 -32.96 -29.18 -11.92
C LEU A 138 -32.61 -27.86 -11.21
N LYS A 139 -31.36 -27.69 -10.77
CA LYS A 139 -30.88 -26.42 -10.20
C LYS A 139 -30.85 -25.32 -11.26
N GLU A 140 -30.30 -25.59 -12.44
CA GLU A 140 -30.25 -24.60 -13.54
C GLU A 140 -31.63 -24.19 -14.02
N ALA A 141 -32.58 -25.13 -14.06
CA ALA A 141 -33.98 -24.85 -14.38
C ALA A 141 -34.74 -24.13 -13.26
N GLY A 142 -34.11 -23.86 -12.11
CA GLY A 142 -34.71 -23.18 -10.96
C GLY A 142 -35.78 -24.02 -10.23
N VAL A 143 -35.83 -25.33 -10.50
CA VAL A 143 -36.80 -26.25 -9.88
C VAL A 143 -36.44 -26.52 -8.42
N ILE A 144 -35.16 -26.47 -8.09
CA ILE A 144 -34.64 -26.64 -6.72
C ILE A 144 -33.70 -25.49 -6.34
N SER A 145 -33.69 -25.14 -5.06
CA SER A 145 -32.78 -24.14 -4.51
C SER A 145 -31.34 -24.65 -4.39
N GLU A 146 -30.39 -23.74 -4.22
CA GLU A 146 -28.97 -24.09 -4.02
C GLU A 146 -28.73 -24.88 -2.73
N ALA A 147 -29.53 -24.63 -1.69
CA ALA A 147 -29.48 -25.40 -0.45
C ALA A 147 -29.95 -26.86 -0.66
N GLU A 148 -31.02 -27.06 -1.42
CA GLU A 148 -31.55 -28.39 -1.76
C GLU A 148 -30.59 -29.15 -2.68
N TYR A 149 -29.99 -28.46 -3.66
CA TYR A 149 -28.96 -29.03 -4.52
C TYR A 149 -27.78 -29.59 -3.71
N ASN A 150 -27.23 -28.81 -2.78
CA ASN A 150 -26.09 -29.26 -1.97
C ASN A 150 -26.45 -30.45 -1.08
N LYS A 151 -27.65 -30.44 -0.47
CA LYS A 151 -28.13 -31.53 0.37
C LYS A 151 -28.30 -32.85 -0.40
N GLU A 152 -28.85 -32.82 -1.61
CA GLU A 152 -29.03 -34.02 -2.43
C GLU A 152 -27.70 -34.48 -3.07
N LYS A 153 -26.81 -33.54 -3.44
CA LYS A 153 -25.47 -33.84 -3.94
C LYS A 153 -24.67 -34.66 -2.93
N ASP A 154 -24.71 -34.26 -1.65
CA ASP A 154 -23.97 -34.93 -0.58
C ASP A 154 -24.50 -36.34 -0.27
N LYS A 155 -25.73 -36.68 -0.67
CA LYS A 155 -26.26 -38.05 -0.57
C LYS A 155 -25.76 -38.96 -1.69
N ILE A 156 -25.44 -38.40 -2.87
CA ILE A 156 -24.98 -39.16 -4.04
C ILE A 156 -23.47 -39.44 -3.97
N ILE A 157 -22.69 -38.52 -3.38
CA ILE A 157 -21.22 -38.62 -3.27
C ILE A 157 -20.78 -39.34 -1.97
N LYS A 158 -21.70 -40.01 -1.28
CA LYS A 158 -21.41 -40.78 -0.05
C LYS A 158 -20.76 -42.12 -0.36
#